data_AF-A0A517Y0R4-F1
#
_entry.id   AF-A0A517Y0R4-F1
#
_cell.length_a   1.000
_cell.length_b   1.000
_cell.length_c   1.000
_cell.angle_alpha   90.00
_cell.angle_beta   90.00
_cell.angle_gamma   90.00
#
_symmetry.space_group_name_H-M   'P 1'
#
loop_
_entity.id
_entity.type
_entity.pdbx_description
1 polymer ?
#
loop_
_entity_poly.entity_id
_entity_poly.type
_entity_poly.pdbx_seq_one_letter_code
_entity_poly.pdbx_strand_id
1 'polypeptide(L)'
;MFKIGTAPTHTEDAIHHADYIELECLKKSNGSFSGGDLAAVFSRLNDDLPEDRRDADLDTENAIREAFAELGDRIEHSGRRGHRYPYKLNRNADVLTFDTNIKAFDLYLFLLTATRLNMGEDRVHEGIDGAELFEQVCCEVAKNYWGKDAEALVFGTARRVDGREVAGFEAAVDHLCKSMKESDGFCNNYNDAITAQDGKLDVVVWKPFTDQRRGQLIGFGQCKTGTHWSAGLFTLQPDGFCKKWVWPAPVVDPVRLYFITARVKQSKWNEVNVDAGIFFDRCRIMDYAPPMPTLRQQWIKWTRAALLSHGITMP
;
A
#
# COMPACT_ATOMS: atom_id res chain seq x y z
N MET A 1 -18.27 -1.73 -0.24
CA MET A 1 -16.93 -1.27 0.15
C MET A 1 -16.60 -0.05 -0.67
N PHE A 2 -16.40 1.07 0.02
CA PHE A 2 -16.18 2.39 -0.58
C PHE A 2 -15.10 2.41 -1.67
N LYS A 3 -15.46 3.02 -2.81
CA LYS A 3 -14.62 3.39 -3.96
C LYS A 3 -14.82 4.85 -4.32
N ILE A 4 -13.84 5.46 -4.99
CA ILE A 4 -13.97 6.87 -5.45
C ILE A 4 -15.22 7.01 -6.32
N GLY A 5 -16.07 7.98 -6.00
CA GLY A 5 -17.35 8.22 -6.68
C GLY A 5 -18.58 7.60 -6.01
N THR A 6 -18.39 6.80 -4.95
CA THR A 6 -19.48 6.24 -4.13
C THR A 6 -19.37 6.72 -2.70
N ALA A 7 -20.46 6.79 -1.94
CA ALA A 7 -20.42 7.06 -0.51
C ALA A 7 -20.40 5.74 0.29
N PRO A 8 -19.64 5.63 1.40
CA PRO A 8 -19.75 4.50 2.31
C PRO A 8 -21.10 4.52 3.05
N THR A 9 -21.63 3.34 3.36
CA THR A 9 -22.71 3.20 4.35
C THR A 9 -22.15 3.28 5.76
N HIS A 10 -22.97 3.66 6.74
CA HIS A 10 -22.54 3.74 8.15
C HIS A 10 -22.16 2.36 8.74
N THR A 11 -22.62 1.26 8.13
CA THR A 11 -22.21 -0.13 8.47
C THR A 11 -20.83 -0.53 7.97
N GLU A 12 -20.21 0.26 7.06
CA GLU A 12 -18.82 -0.01 6.66
C GLU A 12 -17.84 0.27 7.81
N ASP A 13 -16.63 -0.28 7.73
CA ASP A 13 -15.61 -0.07 8.77
C ASP A 13 -15.12 1.38 8.79
N ALA A 14 -14.72 1.86 9.98
CA ALA A 14 -14.19 3.20 10.22
C ALA A 14 -13.05 3.60 9.25
N ILE A 15 -12.25 2.64 8.77
CA ILE A 15 -11.21 2.90 7.75
C ILE A 15 -11.80 3.42 6.45
N HIS A 16 -12.98 2.94 6.05
CA HIS A 16 -13.66 3.37 4.83
C HIS A 16 -14.26 4.76 5.00
N HIS A 17 -14.86 5.04 6.16
CA HIS A 17 -15.35 6.38 6.48
C HIS A 17 -14.19 7.39 6.52
N ALA A 18 -13.08 7.05 7.16
CA ALA A 18 -11.89 7.91 7.21
C ALA A 18 -11.32 8.20 5.81
N ASP A 19 -11.19 7.17 4.95
CA ASP A 19 -10.75 7.37 3.55
C ASP A 19 -11.73 8.25 2.76
N TYR A 20 -13.05 8.12 3.02
CA TYR A 20 -14.07 8.95 2.39
C TYR A 20 -13.96 10.42 2.83
N ILE A 21 -13.84 10.66 4.15
CA ILE A 21 -13.65 12.01 4.71
C ILE A 21 -12.41 12.68 4.09
N GLU A 22 -11.28 11.96 3.98
CA GLU A 22 -10.04 12.46 3.38
C GLU A 22 -10.22 12.90 1.91
N LEU A 23 -10.95 12.11 1.12
CA LEU A 23 -11.21 12.41 -0.29
C LEU A 23 -12.22 13.56 -0.47
N GLU A 24 -13.29 13.59 0.33
CA GLU A 24 -14.28 14.68 0.28
C GLU A 24 -13.71 16.00 0.77
N CYS A 25 -12.77 15.96 1.72
CA CYS A 25 -12.01 17.11 2.17
C CYS A 25 -11.28 17.81 1.01
N LEU A 26 -10.77 17.06 0.02
CA LEU A 26 -10.13 17.62 -1.19
C LEU A 26 -11.11 18.27 -2.16
N LYS A 27 -12.38 17.86 -2.17
CA LYS A 27 -13.41 18.41 -3.07
C LYS A 27 -13.95 19.74 -2.60
N LYS A 28 -13.93 19.99 -1.29
CA LYS A 28 -14.49 21.20 -0.70
C LYS A 28 -13.56 22.40 -0.89
N SER A 29 -14.14 23.54 -1.24
CA SER A 29 -13.38 24.78 -1.48
C SER A 29 -12.61 25.28 -0.26
N ASN A 30 -13.10 24.96 0.95
CA ASN A 30 -12.43 25.29 2.21
C ASN A 30 -11.45 24.20 2.69
N GLY A 31 -11.30 23.10 1.94
CA GLY A 31 -10.41 22.00 2.29
C GLY A 31 -10.72 21.34 3.63
N SER A 32 -11.99 21.28 4.04
CA SER A 32 -12.39 20.73 5.35
C SER A 32 -13.66 19.89 5.30
N PHE A 33 -13.76 18.86 6.14
CA PHE A 33 -14.91 17.96 6.24
C PHE A 33 -15.19 17.59 7.71
N SER A 34 -16.45 17.69 8.13
CA SER A 34 -16.88 17.55 9.52
C SER A 34 -17.70 16.29 9.80
N GLY A 35 -17.87 15.95 11.08
CA GLY A 35 -18.81 14.90 11.51
C GLY A 35 -20.25 15.18 11.06
N GLY A 36 -20.68 16.44 11.08
CA GLY A 36 -22.00 16.85 10.58
C GLY A 36 -22.14 16.62 9.06
N ASP A 37 -21.06 16.80 8.29
CA ASP A 37 -21.07 16.48 6.87
C ASP A 37 -21.22 14.98 6.63
N LEU A 38 -20.56 14.14 7.44
CA LEU A 38 -20.70 12.69 7.35
C LEU A 38 -22.12 12.23 7.74
N ALA A 39 -22.68 12.81 8.82
CA ALA A 39 -24.06 12.55 9.23
C ALA A 39 -25.05 12.86 8.08
N ALA A 40 -24.89 13.99 7.41
CA ALA A 40 -25.73 14.36 6.27
C ALA A 40 -25.56 13.41 5.06
N VAL A 41 -24.42 12.76 4.90
CA VAL A 41 -24.23 11.69 3.90
C VAL A 41 -25.02 10.45 4.31
N PHE A 42 -24.89 10.00 5.56
CA PHE A 42 -25.61 8.83 6.06
C PHE A 42 -27.13 9.03 6.05
N SER A 43 -27.65 10.19 6.48
CA SER A 43 -29.09 10.47 6.44
C SER A 43 -29.65 10.36 5.03
N ARG A 44 -28.97 10.91 4.02
CA ARG A 44 -29.41 10.81 2.62
C ARG A 44 -29.46 9.36 2.13
N LEU A 45 -28.46 8.55 2.47
CA LEU A 45 -28.45 7.13 2.12
C LEU A 45 -29.55 6.35 2.86
N ASN A 46 -29.88 6.75 4.09
CA ASN A 46 -30.90 6.10 4.91
C ASN A 46 -32.32 6.46 4.46
N ASP A 47 -32.54 7.68 3.97
CA ASP A 47 -33.83 8.13 3.42
C ASP A 47 -34.23 7.33 2.18
N ASP A 48 -33.25 6.85 1.41
CA ASP A 48 -33.44 5.98 0.24
C ASP A 48 -33.79 4.52 0.63
N LEU A 49 -33.74 4.15 1.92
CA LEU A 49 -34.06 2.82 2.42
C LEU A 49 -35.51 2.71 2.93
N PRO A 50 -36.14 1.52 2.77
CA PRO A 50 -37.40 1.19 3.44
C PRO A 50 -37.32 1.37 4.97
N GLU A 51 -38.42 1.76 5.62
CA GLU A 51 -38.45 2.04 7.08
C GLU A 51 -37.92 0.89 7.95
N ASP A 52 -38.18 -0.37 7.58
CA ASP A 52 -37.73 -1.57 8.30
C ASP A 52 -36.22 -1.84 8.15
N ARG A 53 -35.56 -1.10 7.27
CA ARG A 53 -34.12 -1.18 7.00
C ARG A 53 -33.38 0.10 7.33
N ARG A 54 -34.07 1.07 7.94
CA ARG A 54 -33.42 2.30 8.39
C ARG A 54 -32.63 2.04 9.66
N ASP A 55 -31.42 2.54 9.66
CA ASP A 55 -30.52 2.36 10.79
C ASP A 55 -30.83 3.35 11.90
N ALA A 56 -30.53 2.94 13.14
CA ALA A 56 -30.78 3.77 14.31
C ALA A 56 -29.78 4.94 14.36
N ASP A 57 -30.22 6.09 14.87
CA ASP A 57 -29.37 7.27 15.03
C ASP A 57 -28.08 6.97 15.83
N LEU A 58 -28.16 6.08 16.83
CA LEU A 58 -27.03 5.63 17.63
C LEU A 58 -25.94 4.91 16.81
N ASP A 59 -26.32 4.13 15.79
CA ASP A 59 -25.36 3.42 14.95
C ASP A 59 -24.60 4.40 14.06
N THR A 60 -25.30 5.41 13.56
CA THR A 60 -24.70 6.53 12.79
C THR A 60 -23.72 7.33 13.64
N GLU A 61 -24.11 7.73 14.86
CA GLU A 61 -23.22 8.47 15.77
C GLU A 61 -21.96 7.69 16.12
N ASN A 62 -22.09 6.38 16.38
CA ASN A 62 -20.96 5.50 16.65
C ASN A 62 -20.01 5.42 15.45
N ALA A 63 -20.54 5.22 14.23
CA ALA A 63 -19.74 5.17 13.01
C ALA A 63 -18.95 6.47 12.78
N ILE A 64 -19.58 7.64 12.99
CA ILE A 64 -18.91 8.94 12.89
C ILE A 64 -17.76 9.04 13.91
N ARG A 65 -18.03 8.70 15.17
CA ARG A 65 -17.01 8.74 16.23
C ARG A 65 -15.82 7.82 15.92
N GLU A 66 -16.10 6.61 15.46
CA GLU A 66 -15.04 5.65 15.08
C GLU A 66 -14.23 6.14 13.88
N ALA A 67 -14.86 6.76 12.87
CA ALA A 67 -14.18 7.33 11.72
C ALA A 67 -13.19 8.43 12.13
N PHE A 68 -13.60 9.34 13.03
CA PHE A 68 -12.75 10.41 13.52
C PHE A 68 -11.66 9.93 14.49
N ALA A 69 -11.93 8.88 15.27
CA ALA A 69 -10.90 8.21 16.06
C ALA A 69 -9.82 7.59 15.16
N GLU A 70 -10.23 6.89 14.09
CA GLU A 70 -9.31 6.35 13.08
C GLU A 70 -8.48 7.46 12.41
N LEU A 71 -9.08 8.63 12.10
CA LEU A 71 -8.36 9.81 11.60
C LEU A 71 -7.30 10.30 12.59
N GLY A 72 -7.63 10.33 13.89
CA GLY A 72 -6.69 10.64 14.97
C GLY A 72 -5.50 9.69 14.99
N ASP A 73 -5.77 8.38 14.91
CA ASP A 73 -4.73 7.35 14.83
C ASP A 73 -3.84 7.54 13.60
N ARG A 74 -4.38 7.96 12.45
CA ARG A 74 -3.56 8.19 11.23
C ARG A 74 -2.54 9.31 11.43
N ILE A 75 -2.96 10.38 12.10
CA ILE A 75 -2.12 11.55 12.41
C ILE A 75 -0.96 11.10 13.29
N GLU A 76 -1.22 10.25 14.28
CA GLU A 76 -0.19 9.73 15.18
C GLU A 76 0.74 8.72 14.49
N HIS A 77 0.19 7.80 13.69
CA HIS A 77 0.94 6.65 13.16
C HIS A 77 1.67 6.88 11.83
N SER A 78 1.38 7.95 11.08
CA SER A 78 2.03 8.24 9.79
C SER A 78 3.42 8.87 9.97
N GLY A 79 4.35 8.07 10.49
CA GLY A 79 5.78 8.37 10.62
C GLY A 79 6.30 8.37 12.06
N ARG A 80 7.56 7.92 12.29
CA ARG A 80 8.41 8.11 13.49
C ARG A 80 8.44 9.57 14.00
N ARG A 81 7.82 10.50 13.27
CA ARG A 81 7.85 11.97 13.36
C ARG A 81 6.53 12.65 12.92
N GLY A 82 5.37 11.99 12.93
CA GLY A 82 4.00 12.59 12.89
C GLY A 82 3.63 13.69 11.86
N HIS A 83 4.47 14.01 10.87
CA HIS A 83 4.34 15.24 10.07
C HIS A 83 4.33 14.99 8.57
N ARG A 84 3.89 13.81 8.14
CA ARG A 84 3.74 13.45 6.71
C ARG A 84 2.30 13.19 6.30
N TYR A 85 1.40 13.03 7.27
CA TYR A 85 -0.02 12.96 7.02
C TYR A 85 -0.55 14.35 6.63
N PRO A 86 -1.28 14.50 5.52
CA PRO A 86 -1.59 15.81 4.97
C PRO A 86 -2.87 16.43 5.52
N TYR A 87 -3.38 15.93 6.65
CA TYR A 87 -4.57 16.46 7.28
C TYR A 87 -4.37 16.75 8.76
N LYS A 88 -5.21 17.63 9.30
CA LYS A 88 -5.27 17.98 10.71
C LYS A 88 -6.70 17.87 11.22
N LEU A 89 -6.83 17.42 12.46
CA LEU A 89 -8.07 17.54 13.20
C LEU A 89 -8.09 18.85 13.99
N ASN A 90 -9.28 19.46 14.11
CA ASN A 90 -9.49 20.58 15.01
C ASN A 90 -9.42 20.12 16.49
N ARG A 91 -9.58 21.05 17.44
CA ARG A 91 -9.48 20.76 18.87
C ARG A 91 -10.52 19.76 19.38
N ASN A 92 -11.68 19.70 18.75
CA ASN A 92 -12.77 18.81 19.14
C ASN A 92 -12.70 17.44 18.43
N ALA A 93 -11.72 17.24 17.56
CA ALA A 93 -11.55 16.03 16.74
C ALA A 93 -12.80 15.67 15.90
N ASP A 94 -13.54 16.68 15.42
CA ASP A 94 -14.78 16.51 14.65
C ASP A 94 -14.76 17.22 13.29
N VAL A 95 -13.64 17.88 12.94
CA VAL A 95 -13.39 18.50 11.63
C VAL A 95 -11.99 18.15 11.16
N LEU A 96 -11.90 17.50 10.00
CA LEU A 96 -10.66 17.25 9.27
C LEU A 96 -10.40 18.40 8.29
N THR A 97 -9.16 18.89 8.22
CA THR A 97 -8.74 19.94 7.28
C THR A 97 -7.46 19.52 6.57
N PHE A 98 -7.39 19.73 5.26
CA PHE A 98 -6.17 19.50 4.48
C PHE A 98 -5.11 20.57 4.77
N ASP A 99 -3.86 20.14 5.00
CA ASP A 99 -2.72 21.02 5.25
C ASP A 99 -1.76 21.05 4.04
N THR A 100 -1.84 22.12 3.26
CA THR A 100 -0.99 22.35 2.09
C THR A 100 0.50 22.52 2.43
N ASN A 101 0.86 22.71 3.70
CA ASN A 101 2.26 22.86 4.12
C ASN A 101 3.01 21.51 4.20
N ILE A 102 2.31 20.38 4.16
CA ILE A 102 2.91 19.05 4.32
C ILE A 102 3.52 18.59 3.00
N LYS A 103 4.84 18.70 2.84
CA LYS A 103 5.54 18.40 1.57
C LYS A 103 5.42 16.96 1.05
N ALA A 104 5.06 16.00 1.91
CA ALA A 104 4.92 14.58 1.55
C ALA A 104 3.47 14.17 1.24
N PHE A 105 2.54 15.14 1.13
CA PHE A 105 1.13 14.87 0.88
C PHE A 105 0.91 14.03 -0.39
N ASP A 106 1.72 14.25 -1.42
CA ASP A 106 1.57 13.59 -2.71
C ASP A 106 1.69 12.06 -2.65
N LEU A 107 2.61 11.52 -1.85
CA LEU A 107 2.71 10.08 -1.63
C LEU A 107 1.50 9.56 -0.86
N TYR A 108 1.02 10.29 0.14
CA TYR A 108 -0.17 9.89 0.89
C TYR A 108 -1.39 9.81 -0.03
N LEU A 109 -1.60 10.84 -0.85
CA LEU A 109 -2.71 10.89 -1.80
C LEU A 109 -2.59 9.79 -2.87
N PHE A 110 -1.38 9.47 -3.32
CA PHE A 110 -1.16 8.32 -4.19
C PHE A 110 -1.67 7.02 -3.55
N LEU A 111 -1.26 6.72 -2.31
CA LEU A 111 -1.67 5.50 -1.60
C LEU A 111 -3.18 5.45 -1.31
N LEU A 112 -3.77 6.58 -0.90
CA LEU A 112 -5.21 6.71 -0.70
C LEU A 112 -5.97 6.46 -2.02
N THR A 113 -5.54 7.10 -3.10
CA THR A 113 -6.14 6.93 -4.43
C THR A 113 -6.00 5.49 -4.92
N ALA A 114 -4.81 4.90 -4.86
CA ALA A 114 -4.57 3.51 -5.24
C ALA A 114 -5.34 2.48 -4.38
N THR A 115 -5.78 2.86 -3.18
CA THR A 115 -6.68 2.03 -2.36
C THR A 115 -8.13 2.08 -2.88
N ARG A 116 -8.61 3.28 -3.21
CA ARG A 116 -10.03 3.55 -3.48
C ARG A 116 -10.41 3.55 -4.95
N LEU A 117 -9.43 3.56 -5.84
CA LEU A 117 -9.65 3.37 -7.26
C LEU A 117 -10.02 1.90 -7.57
N ASN A 118 -10.66 1.68 -8.72
CA ASN A 118 -10.84 0.33 -9.25
C ASN A 118 -9.54 -0.12 -9.94
N MET A 119 -8.58 -0.63 -9.18
CA MET A 119 -7.28 -1.06 -9.71
C MET A 119 -7.34 -2.25 -10.69
N GLY A 120 -8.51 -2.86 -10.90
CA GLY A 120 -8.71 -3.85 -11.96
C GLY A 120 -8.92 -3.23 -13.34
N GLU A 121 -9.54 -2.05 -13.39
CA GLU A 121 -9.98 -1.39 -14.63
C GLU A 121 -9.24 -0.07 -14.87
N ASP A 122 -9.02 0.70 -13.80
CA ASP A 122 -8.53 2.08 -13.83
C ASP A 122 -7.10 2.22 -13.31
N ARG A 123 -6.29 1.15 -13.30
CA ARG A 123 -4.93 1.24 -12.73
C ARG A 123 -3.96 2.09 -13.55
N VAL A 124 -4.22 2.31 -14.84
CA VAL A 124 -3.33 3.03 -15.75
C VAL A 124 -3.85 4.46 -15.98
N HIS A 125 -3.06 5.44 -15.58
CA HIS A 125 -3.34 6.85 -15.86
C HIS A 125 -2.08 7.52 -16.42
N GLU A 126 -2.25 8.34 -17.46
CA GLU A 126 -1.13 9.09 -18.05
C GLU A 126 0.06 8.22 -18.52
N GLY A 127 -0.25 6.97 -18.93
CA GLY A 127 0.72 5.96 -19.35
C GLY A 127 1.51 5.31 -18.21
N ILE A 128 1.10 5.53 -16.96
CA ILE A 128 1.74 4.99 -15.75
C ILE A 128 0.79 3.97 -15.12
N ASP A 129 1.28 2.75 -14.87
CA ASP A 129 0.54 1.74 -14.10
C ASP A 129 0.75 1.98 -12.59
N GLY A 130 -0.33 2.25 -11.87
CA GLY A 130 -0.28 2.55 -10.44
C GLY A 130 0.13 1.36 -9.57
N ALA A 131 -0.09 0.11 -10.02
CA ALA A 131 0.36 -1.07 -9.30
C ALA A 131 1.87 -1.26 -9.44
N GLU A 132 2.41 -1.13 -10.66
CA GLU A 132 3.86 -1.17 -10.90
C GLU A 132 4.60 -0.05 -10.18
N LEU A 133 4.01 1.15 -10.17
CA LEU A 133 4.56 2.29 -9.42
C LEU A 133 4.58 2.02 -7.91
N PHE A 134 3.56 1.34 -7.39
CA PHE A 134 3.52 0.94 -5.99
C PHE A 134 4.63 -0.08 -5.64
N GLU A 135 4.88 -1.07 -6.50
CA GLU A 135 6.01 -2.01 -6.32
C GLU A 135 7.35 -1.27 -6.19
N GLN A 136 7.59 -0.27 -7.04
CA GLN A 136 8.81 0.55 -6.99
C GLN A 136 8.92 1.35 -5.69
N VAL A 137 7.82 1.95 -5.22
CA VAL A 137 7.78 2.64 -3.92
C VAL A 137 8.09 1.67 -2.78
N CYS A 138 7.48 0.48 -2.79
CA CYS A 138 7.70 -0.53 -1.77
C CYS A 138 9.14 -1.04 -1.74
N CYS A 139 9.81 -1.13 -2.89
CA CYS A 139 11.22 -1.48 -2.98
C CYS A 139 12.11 -0.47 -2.22
N GLU A 140 11.89 0.83 -2.43
CA GLU A 140 12.64 1.88 -1.72
C GLU A 140 12.32 1.93 -0.22
N VAL A 141 11.05 1.70 0.15
CA VAL A 141 10.60 1.59 1.54
C VAL A 141 11.26 0.40 2.23
N ALA A 142 11.28 -0.77 1.59
CA ALA A 142 11.90 -1.99 2.11
C ALA A 142 13.39 -1.78 2.33
N LYS A 143 14.09 -1.21 1.35
CA LYS A 143 15.52 -0.87 1.44
C LYS A 143 15.81 0.07 2.62
N ASN A 144 15.03 1.13 2.77
CA ASN A 144 15.21 2.08 3.88
C ASN A 144 14.89 1.44 5.25
N TYR A 145 13.91 0.55 5.32
CA TYR A 145 13.59 -0.22 6.54
C TYR A 145 14.72 -1.18 6.92
N TRP A 146 15.29 -1.90 5.94
CA TRP A 146 16.45 -2.79 6.12
C TRP A 146 17.69 -2.03 6.62
N GLY A 147 17.76 -0.75 6.28
CA GLY A 147 18.71 0.21 6.82
C GLY A 147 19.92 0.41 5.93
N LYS A 148 20.98 0.95 6.53
CA LYS A 148 22.19 1.32 5.81
C LYS A 148 22.83 0.10 5.13
N ASP A 149 23.34 0.33 3.92
CA ASP A 149 24.06 -0.64 3.08
C ASP A 149 23.18 -1.80 2.59
N ALA A 150 21.86 -1.70 2.75
CA ALA A 150 20.93 -2.63 2.16
C ALA A 150 20.78 -2.42 0.65
N GLU A 151 20.54 -3.51 -0.05
CA GLU A 151 20.22 -3.56 -1.46
C GLU A 151 18.80 -4.07 -1.64
N ALA A 152 18.14 -3.63 -2.71
CA ALA A 152 16.80 -4.07 -3.04
C ALA A 152 16.58 -4.04 -4.55
N LEU A 153 15.68 -4.89 -5.04
CA LEU A 153 15.21 -4.88 -6.42
C LEU A 153 13.71 -5.18 -6.50
N VAL A 154 13.10 -4.69 -7.58
CA VAL A 154 11.74 -5.07 -7.97
C VAL A 154 11.83 -6.36 -8.80
N PHE A 155 11.18 -7.41 -8.33
CA PHE A 155 11.11 -8.72 -8.96
C PHE A 155 9.81 -8.92 -9.77
N GLY A 156 8.74 -8.22 -9.38
CA GLY A 156 7.40 -8.35 -9.93
C GLY A 156 7.26 -7.87 -11.37
N THR A 157 6.07 -7.40 -11.73
CA THR A 157 5.73 -7.03 -13.11
C THR A 157 6.59 -5.86 -13.60
N ALA A 158 7.00 -4.97 -12.71
CA ALA A 158 7.82 -3.80 -13.04
C ALA A 158 9.34 -4.07 -13.09
N ARG A 159 9.79 -5.35 -13.15
CA ARG A 159 11.21 -5.70 -13.13
C ARG A 159 11.99 -5.11 -14.30
N ARG A 160 13.11 -4.44 -14.00
CA ARG A 160 14.02 -3.84 -14.99
C ARG A 160 15.48 -4.03 -14.60
N VAL A 161 16.33 -4.32 -15.59
CA VAL A 161 17.79 -4.38 -15.49
C VAL A 161 18.37 -3.43 -16.53
N ASP A 162 19.23 -2.50 -16.10
CA ASP A 162 19.83 -1.45 -16.97
C ASP A 162 18.80 -0.70 -17.83
N GLY A 163 17.62 -0.44 -17.25
CA GLY A 163 16.51 0.25 -17.91
C GLY A 163 15.70 -0.61 -18.90
N ARG A 164 16.02 -1.90 -19.03
CA ARG A 164 15.33 -2.85 -19.92
C ARG A 164 14.51 -3.86 -19.13
N GLU A 165 13.38 -4.26 -19.67
CA GLU A 165 12.55 -5.31 -19.09
C GLU A 165 13.29 -6.64 -19.09
N VAL A 166 13.21 -7.38 -17.98
CA VAL A 166 13.78 -8.73 -17.90
C VAL A 166 12.79 -9.72 -18.48
N ALA A 167 13.14 -10.28 -19.64
CA ALA A 167 12.32 -11.26 -20.33
C ALA A 167 12.40 -12.64 -19.63
N GLY A 168 11.26 -13.08 -19.08
CA GLY A 168 11.09 -14.43 -18.52
C GLY A 168 11.40 -14.57 -17.02
N PHE A 169 10.69 -15.48 -16.37
CA PHE A 169 10.81 -15.77 -14.94
C PHE A 169 12.19 -16.33 -14.57
N GLU A 170 12.71 -17.27 -15.35
CA GLU A 170 14.04 -17.86 -15.15
C GLU A 170 15.15 -16.79 -15.14
N ALA A 171 15.18 -15.89 -16.14
CA ALA A 171 16.14 -14.82 -16.20
C ALA A 171 16.03 -13.85 -15.01
N ALA A 172 14.82 -13.62 -14.51
CA ALA A 172 14.59 -12.81 -13.31
C ALA A 172 15.15 -13.49 -12.05
N VAL A 173 14.95 -14.80 -11.89
CA VAL A 173 15.52 -15.57 -10.78
C VAL A 173 17.05 -15.63 -10.87
N ASP A 174 17.60 -15.83 -12.06
CA ASP A 174 19.04 -15.81 -12.29
C ASP A 174 19.65 -14.44 -11.93
N HIS A 175 19.00 -13.36 -12.34
CA HIS A 175 19.41 -12.01 -11.97
C HIS A 175 19.35 -11.80 -10.47
N LEU A 176 18.26 -12.23 -9.82
CA LEU A 176 18.11 -12.19 -8.37
C LEU A 176 19.24 -12.93 -7.65
N CYS A 177 19.57 -14.16 -8.07
CA CYS A 177 20.64 -14.97 -7.48
C CYS A 177 22.00 -14.27 -7.62
N LYS A 178 22.30 -13.75 -8.81
CA LYS A 178 23.55 -13.01 -9.10
C LYS A 178 23.67 -11.74 -8.26
N SER A 179 22.57 -11.01 -8.07
CA SER A 179 22.54 -9.78 -7.27
C SER A 179 22.73 -10.06 -5.78
N MET A 180 22.04 -11.06 -5.23
CA MET A 180 22.14 -11.38 -3.80
C MET A 180 23.42 -12.13 -3.43
N LYS A 181 24.02 -12.89 -4.36
CA LYS A 181 25.17 -13.79 -4.12
C LYS A 181 24.93 -14.86 -3.03
N GLU A 182 23.66 -15.23 -2.84
CA GLU A 182 23.23 -16.28 -1.90
C GLU A 182 23.05 -17.64 -2.59
N SER A 183 23.01 -17.65 -3.92
CA SER A 183 22.65 -18.80 -4.74
C SER A 183 23.38 -18.75 -6.09
N ASP A 184 23.49 -19.88 -6.77
CA ASP A 184 24.27 -20.02 -8.01
C ASP A 184 23.40 -19.78 -9.26
N GLY A 185 22.08 -19.85 -9.14
CA GLY A 185 21.16 -19.46 -10.21
C GLY A 185 19.75 -20.04 -10.06
N PHE A 186 18.99 -19.90 -11.13
CA PHE A 186 17.71 -20.54 -11.31
C PHE A 186 17.85 -22.07 -11.32
N CYS A 187 16.88 -22.74 -10.70
CA CYS A 187 16.61 -24.15 -10.93
C CYS A 187 15.13 -24.37 -11.12
N ASN A 188 14.76 -25.48 -11.75
CA ASN A 188 13.39 -25.97 -11.76
C ASN A 188 13.40 -27.36 -11.13
N ASN A 189 13.41 -27.41 -9.79
CA ASN A 189 13.67 -28.66 -9.05
C ASN A 189 12.63 -29.76 -9.32
N TYR A 190 11.48 -29.41 -9.89
CA TYR A 190 10.39 -30.34 -10.20
C TYR A 190 10.26 -30.66 -11.70
N ASN A 191 11.07 -30.03 -12.57
CA ASN A 191 11.03 -30.18 -14.03
C ASN A 191 9.64 -29.99 -14.68
N ASP A 192 8.75 -29.25 -14.01
CA ASP A 192 7.41 -28.93 -14.51
C ASP A 192 7.44 -27.74 -15.47
N ALA A 193 6.39 -27.57 -16.28
CA ALA A 193 6.24 -26.38 -17.10
C ALA A 193 6.22 -25.12 -16.22
N ILE A 194 7.08 -24.15 -16.51
CA ILE A 194 7.15 -22.88 -15.78
C ILE A 194 5.90 -22.06 -16.14
N THR A 195 4.87 -22.18 -15.31
CA THR A 195 3.63 -21.38 -15.39
C THR A 195 3.67 -20.17 -14.46
N ALA A 196 4.70 -20.09 -13.60
CA ALA A 196 4.89 -18.97 -12.70
C ALA A 196 5.37 -17.73 -13.47
N GLN A 197 4.64 -16.62 -13.33
CA GLN A 197 5.06 -15.32 -13.90
C GLN A 197 6.11 -14.63 -13.00
N ASP A 198 5.86 -14.65 -11.70
CA ASP A 198 6.65 -13.97 -10.66
C ASP A 198 6.74 -14.79 -9.35
N GLY A 199 6.04 -15.92 -9.24
CA GLY A 199 5.95 -16.68 -7.99
C GLY A 199 5.32 -15.88 -6.84
N LYS A 200 4.55 -14.82 -7.14
CA LYS A 200 3.94 -13.88 -6.18
C LYS A 200 4.94 -12.99 -5.43
N LEU A 201 6.18 -12.95 -5.89
CA LEU A 201 7.26 -12.14 -5.36
C LEU A 201 7.34 -10.81 -6.15
N ASP A 202 7.21 -9.69 -5.44
CA ASP A 202 7.22 -8.37 -6.08
C ASP A 202 8.49 -7.59 -5.76
N VAL A 203 8.99 -7.69 -4.53
CA VAL A 203 10.15 -6.96 -4.02
C VAL A 203 11.10 -7.91 -3.32
N VAL A 204 12.40 -7.73 -3.52
CA VAL A 204 13.43 -8.41 -2.71
C VAL A 204 14.35 -7.36 -2.11
N VAL A 205 14.68 -7.53 -0.83
CA VAL A 205 15.64 -6.69 -0.10
C VAL A 205 16.62 -7.57 0.65
N TRP A 206 17.89 -7.17 0.72
CA TRP A 206 18.90 -7.89 1.49
C TRP A 206 19.93 -6.94 2.06
N LYS A 207 20.68 -7.43 3.06
CA LYS A 207 21.79 -6.70 3.65
C LYS A 207 23.10 -7.47 3.48
N PRO A 208 23.90 -7.17 2.44
CA PRO A 208 25.12 -7.91 2.19
C PRO A 208 26.18 -7.69 3.27
N PHE A 209 26.97 -8.73 3.52
CA PHE A 209 28.23 -8.59 4.23
C PHE A 209 29.33 -8.09 3.29
N THR A 210 30.30 -7.35 3.82
CA THR A 210 31.44 -6.84 3.03
C THR A 210 32.26 -7.96 2.41
N ASP A 211 32.32 -9.13 3.04
CA ASP A 211 33.04 -10.30 2.53
C ASP A 211 32.27 -11.10 1.47
N GLN A 212 31.01 -10.71 1.22
CA GLN A 212 30.11 -11.31 0.23
C GLN A 212 29.87 -12.82 0.45
N ARG A 213 30.05 -13.30 1.69
CA ARG A 213 29.73 -14.67 2.05
C ARG A 213 28.22 -14.84 2.25
N ARG A 214 27.73 -16.03 1.95
CA ARG A 214 26.33 -16.44 2.15
C ARG A 214 25.94 -16.39 3.62
N GLY A 215 24.64 -16.25 3.88
CA GLY A 215 24.05 -16.16 5.23
C GLY A 215 23.60 -14.76 5.62
N GLN A 216 23.24 -13.93 4.64
CA GLN A 216 22.79 -12.57 4.88
C GLN A 216 21.29 -12.49 5.22
N LEU A 217 20.87 -11.35 5.77
CA LEU A 217 19.45 -11.09 6.03
C LEU A 217 18.73 -10.76 4.71
N ILE A 218 17.71 -11.55 4.36
CA ILE A 218 16.92 -11.41 3.13
C ILE A 218 15.44 -11.22 3.47
N GLY A 219 14.78 -10.33 2.76
CA GLY A 219 13.34 -10.08 2.83
C GLY A 219 12.69 -10.24 1.46
N PHE A 220 11.65 -11.07 1.39
CA PHE A 220 10.83 -11.28 0.19
C PHE A 220 9.47 -10.62 0.39
N GLY A 221 9.10 -9.71 -0.50
CA GLY A 221 7.94 -8.85 -0.37
C GLY A 221 6.88 -9.06 -1.45
N GLN A 222 5.61 -8.99 -1.02
CA GLN A 222 4.47 -8.87 -1.92
C GLN A 222 3.78 -7.51 -1.73
N CYS A 223 3.32 -6.90 -2.82
CA CYS A 223 2.61 -5.64 -2.86
C CYS A 223 1.15 -5.84 -3.30
N LYS A 224 0.22 -5.15 -2.64
CA LYS A 224 -1.20 -5.08 -3.07
C LYS A 224 -1.73 -3.66 -3.04
N THR A 225 -2.33 -3.25 -4.15
CA THR A 225 -3.17 -2.05 -4.22
C THR A 225 -4.64 -2.41 -4.02
N GLY A 226 -5.49 -1.40 -3.89
CA GLY A 226 -6.92 -1.60 -3.73
C GLY A 226 -7.32 -2.11 -2.34
N THR A 227 -8.52 -2.67 -2.27
CA THR A 227 -9.17 -3.06 -1.02
C THR A 227 -9.20 -4.57 -0.78
N HIS A 228 -8.92 -5.38 -1.80
CA HIS A 228 -8.99 -6.85 -1.75
C HIS A 228 -7.60 -7.47 -1.54
N TRP A 229 -6.89 -7.03 -0.51
CA TRP A 229 -5.51 -7.46 -0.24
C TRP A 229 -5.43 -8.67 0.70
N SER A 230 -6.46 -8.94 1.51
CA SER A 230 -6.41 -9.96 2.57
C SER A 230 -6.24 -11.38 2.04
N ALA A 231 -6.84 -11.70 0.90
CA ALA A 231 -6.68 -13.01 0.25
C ALA A 231 -5.22 -13.30 -0.18
N GLY A 232 -4.37 -12.27 -0.30
CA GLY A 232 -2.98 -12.41 -0.69
C GLY A 232 -2.01 -12.74 0.44
N LEU A 233 -2.40 -12.58 1.71
CA LEU A 233 -1.51 -12.66 2.89
C LEU A 233 -0.64 -13.93 2.91
N PHE A 234 -1.22 -15.06 2.50
CA PHE A 234 -0.59 -16.37 2.53
C PHE A 234 0.09 -16.77 1.21
N THR A 235 0.00 -15.94 0.16
CA THR A 235 0.35 -16.38 -1.20
C THR A 235 1.85 -16.38 -1.45
N LEU A 236 2.60 -15.45 -0.84
CA LEU A 236 4.05 -15.46 -0.88
C LEU A 236 4.59 -16.39 0.21
N GLN A 237 5.29 -17.43 -0.21
CA GLN A 237 5.96 -18.41 0.65
C GLN A 237 7.45 -18.42 0.29
N PRO A 238 8.30 -17.64 0.99
CA PRO A 238 9.70 -17.48 0.60
C PRO A 238 10.48 -18.79 0.55
N ASP A 239 10.27 -19.68 1.52
CA ASP A 239 10.90 -21.01 1.54
C ASP A 239 10.45 -21.85 0.33
N GLY A 240 9.16 -21.83 0.02
CA GLY A 240 8.59 -22.51 -1.14
C GLY A 240 9.08 -21.95 -2.46
N PHE A 241 9.29 -20.63 -2.56
CA PHE A 241 9.90 -19.99 -3.72
C PHE A 241 11.33 -20.47 -3.90
N CYS A 242 12.17 -20.38 -2.87
CA CYS A 242 13.57 -20.79 -2.94
C CYS A 242 13.71 -22.28 -3.26
N LYS A 243 12.94 -23.16 -2.60
CA LYS A 243 12.96 -24.61 -2.85
C LYS A 243 12.53 -24.99 -4.26
N LYS A 244 11.70 -24.20 -4.93
CA LYS A 244 11.25 -24.48 -6.30
C LYS A 244 12.22 -23.94 -7.34
N TRP A 245 12.72 -22.73 -7.12
CA TRP A 245 13.27 -21.90 -8.19
C TRP A 245 14.74 -21.53 -8.04
N VAL A 246 15.36 -21.76 -6.86
CA VAL A 246 16.71 -21.25 -6.55
C VAL A 246 17.63 -22.39 -6.15
N TRP A 247 18.82 -22.45 -6.75
CA TRP A 247 19.84 -23.45 -6.39
C TRP A 247 21.25 -22.85 -6.23
N PRO A 248 21.98 -23.26 -5.18
CA PRO A 248 21.44 -23.79 -3.92
C PRO A 248 20.54 -22.75 -3.26
N ALA A 249 19.57 -23.19 -2.46
CA ALA A 249 18.73 -22.26 -1.70
C ALA A 249 19.58 -21.38 -0.76
N PRO A 250 19.14 -20.16 -0.43
CA PRO A 250 19.83 -19.30 0.52
C PRO A 250 20.08 -20.01 1.85
N VAL A 251 21.22 -19.70 2.49
CA VAL A 251 21.61 -20.37 3.75
C VAL A 251 20.69 -19.98 4.91
N VAL A 252 20.16 -18.75 4.87
CA VAL A 252 19.18 -18.23 5.82
C VAL A 252 17.87 -18.01 5.08
N ASP A 253 16.78 -18.56 5.63
CA ASP A 253 15.45 -18.42 5.04
C ASP A 253 15.03 -16.93 4.97
N PRO A 254 14.58 -16.43 3.80
CA PRO A 254 14.11 -15.07 3.70
C PRO A 254 12.87 -14.83 4.56
N VAL A 255 12.83 -13.68 5.24
CA VAL A 255 11.63 -13.26 5.97
C VAL A 255 10.60 -12.66 5.00
N ARG A 256 9.31 -12.88 5.29
CA ARG A 256 8.23 -12.36 4.46
C ARG A 256 7.90 -10.91 4.81
N LEU A 257 7.74 -10.10 3.77
CA LEU A 257 7.26 -8.72 3.83
C LEU A 257 5.94 -8.62 3.07
N TYR A 258 5.06 -7.73 3.50
CA TYR A 258 3.78 -7.51 2.82
C TYR A 258 3.39 -6.04 2.86
N PHE A 259 3.15 -5.45 1.69
CA PHE A 259 2.88 -4.03 1.53
C PHE A 259 1.50 -3.81 0.96
N ILE A 260 0.72 -2.93 1.59
CA ILE A 260 -0.59 -2.53 1.09
C ILE A 260 -0.75 -1.01 1.05
N THR A 261 -1.51 -0.53 0.07
CA THR A 261 -1.86 0.90 0.02
C THR A 261 -2.92 1.27 1.07
N ALA A 262 -3.67 0.30 1.58
CA ALA A 262 -4.76 0.51 2.53
C ALA A 262 -4.29 0.57 4.00
N ARG A 263 -5.23 0.80 4.91
CA ARG A 263 -5.03 0.67 6.37
C ARG A 263 -5.58 -0.66 6.85
N VAL A 264 -5.06 -1.12 7.99
CA VAL A 264 -5.54 -2.31 8.69
C VAL A 264 -6.15 -1.88 10.01
N LYS A 265 -7.29 -2.49 10.34
CA LYS A 265 -7.96 -2.26 11.62
C LYS A 265 -7.06 -2.68 12.76
N GLN A 266 -6.93 -1.84 13.78
CA GLN A 266 -6.07 -2.11 14.93
C GLN A 266 -6.34 -3.48 15.58
N SER A 267 -7.61 -3.88 15.69
CA SER A 267 -8.01 -5.18 16.25
C SER A 267 -7.55 -6.39 15.41
N LYS A 268 -7.23 -6.19 14.13
CA LYS A 268 -6.74 -7.21 13.20
C LYS A 268 -5.23 -7.18 13.01
N TRP A 269 -4.54 -6.22 13.62
CA TRP A 269 -3.12 -5.99 13.38
C TRP A 269 -2.24 -7.22 13.67
N ASN A 270 -2.40 -7.83 14.85
CA ASN A 270 -1.58 -8.97 15.25
C ASN A 270 -1.85 -10.20 14.38
N GLU A 271 -3.12 -10.48 14.08
CA GLU A 271 -3.54 -11.56 13.17
C GLU A 271 -2.87 -11.39 11.79
N VAL A 272 -2.98 -10.19 11.21
CA VAL A 272 -2.36 -9.88 9.91
C VAL A 272 -0.83 -10.03 9.95
N ASN A 273 -0.15 -9.63 11.02
CA ASN A 273 1.32 -9.74 11.10
C ASN A 273 1.78 -11.20 11.26
N VAL A 274 1.01 -12.07 11.93
CA VAL A 274 1.29 -13.52 11.94
C VAL A 274 1.28 -14.06 10.51
N ASP A 275 0.26 -13.67 9.75
CA ASP A 275 0.01 -14.20 8.42
C ASP A 275 0.79 -13.54 7.29
N ALA A 276 1.33 -12.34 7.50
CA ALA A 276 2.10 -11.58 6.52
C ALA A 276 3.59 -11.53 6.81
N GLY A 277 4.03 -11.80 8.04
CA GLY A 277 5.37 -11.46 8.50
C GLY A 277 5.48 -9.96 8.79
N ILE A 278 6.50 -9.29 8.24
CA ILE A 278 6.67 -7.84 8.45
C ILE A 278 5.70 -7.09 7.54
N PHE A 279 4.64 -6.56 8.16
CA PHE A 279 3.55 -5.92 7.45
C PHE A 279 3.73 -4.40 7.33
N PHE A 280 3.42 -3.84 6.16
CA PHE A 280 3.46 -2.41 5.86
C PHE A 280 2.11 -1.95 5.32
N ASP A 281 1.33 -1.29 6.18
CA ASP A 281 0.15 -0.55 5.76
C ASP A 281 0.53 0.86 5.28
N ARG A 282 -0.47 1.64 4.84
CA ARG A 282 -0.27 3.03 4.40
C ARG A 282 0.58 3.85 5.38
N CYS A 283 0.35 3.73 6.69
CA CYS A 283 1.07 4.51 7.70
C CYS A 283 2.55 4.08 7.81
N ARG A 284 2.83 2.78 7.87
CA ARG A 284 4.22 2.28 7.90
C ARG A 284 4.98 2.58 6.61
N ILE A 285 4.31 2.60 5.46
CA ILE A 285 4.90 3.03 4.19
C ILE A 285 5.31 4.50 4.27
N MET A 286 4.41 5.38 4.74
CA MET A 286 4.72 6.80 4.91
C MET A 286 5.87 7.05 5.90
N ASP A 287 5.97 6.21 6.93
CA ASP A 287 7.06 6.26 7.91
C ASP A 287 8.43 5.97 7.30
N TYR A 288 8.52 4.87 6.56
CA TYR A 288 9.79 4.41 6.00
C TYR A 288 10.07 4.88 4.58
N ALA A 289 9.18 5.64 3.94
CA ALA A 289 9.42 6.21 2.62
C ALA A 289 10.65 7.16 2.65
N PRO A 290 11.74 6.85 1.91
CA PRO A 290 12.82 7.79 1.72
C PRO A 290 12.41 8.88 0.69
N PRO A 291 13.18 9.96 0.53
CA PRO A 291 13.03 10.84 -0.61
C PRO A 291 13.24 10.06 -1.92
N MET A 292 12.26 10.08 -2.83
CA MET A 292 12.32 9.40 -4.13
C MET A 292 11.97 10.38 -5.28
N PRO A 293 12.84 11.33 -5.65
CA PRO A 293 12.49 12.41 -6.59
C PRO A 293 11.97 11.94 -7.95
N THR A 294 12.54 10.86 -8.50
CA THR A 294 12.14 10.30 -9.80
C THR A 294 10.77 9.63 -9.74
N LEU A 295 10.51 8.82 -8.71
CA LEU A 295 9.19 8.21 -8.50
C LEU A 295 8.14 9.27 -8.13
N ARG A 296 8.56 10.34 -7.44
CA ARG A 296 7.67 11.42 -7.05
C ARG A 296 6.97 12.10 -8.20
N GLN A 297 7.70 12.34 -9.29
CA GLN A 297 7.11 12.92 -10.50
C GLN A 297 6.04 11.98 -11.08
N GLN A 298 6.29 10.67 -11.06
CA GLN A 298 5.37 9.67 -11.58
C GLN A 298 4.10 9.57 -10.74
N TRP A 299 4.20 9.45 -9.42
CA TRP A 299 3.00 9.32 -8.59
C TRP A 299 2.19 10.62 -8.52
N ILE A 300 2.82 11.79 -8.62
CA ILE A 300 2.08 13.06 -8.77
C ILE A 300 1.29 13.05 -10.08
N LYS A 301 1.95 12.70 -11.19
CA LYS A 301 1.31 12.65 -12.52
C LYS A 301 0.13 11.67 -12.52
N TRP A 302 0.35 10.46 -12.05
CA TRP A 302 -0.66 9.41 -11.96
C TRP A 302 -1.83 9.83 -11.05
N THR A 303 -1.53 10.30 -9.83
CA THR A 303 -2.55 10.66 -8.83
C THR A 303 -3.41 11.81 -9.30
N ARG A 304 -2.81 12.84 -9.92
CA ARG A 304 -3.57 13.96 -10.47
C ARG A 304 -4.53 13.51 -11.56
N ALA A 305 -4.07 12.67 -12.48
CA ALA A 305 -4.92 12.17 -13.57
C ALA A 305 -6.03 11.25 -13.07
N ALA A 306 -5.73 10.36 -12.11
CA ALA A 306 -6.70 9.49 -11.48
C ALA A 306 -7.76 10.26 -10.68
N LEU A 307 -7.37 11.26 -9.90
CA LEU A 307 -8.32 12.09 -9.16
C LEU A 307 -9.18 12.93 -10.12
N LEU A 308 -8.59 13.47 -11.18
CA LEU A 308 -9.29 14.29 -12.17
C LEU A 308 -10.37 13.49 -12.93
N SER A 309 -10.14 12.21 -13.24
CA SER A 309 -11.16 11.36 -13.87
C SER A 309 -12.39 11.14 -12.99
N HIS A 310 -12.30 11.46 -11.69
CA HIS A 310 -13.40 11.45 -10.74
C HIS A 310 -13.80 12.84 -10.24
N GLY A 311 -13.40 13.90 -10.95
CA GLY A 311 -13.77 15.29 -10.62
C GLY A 311 -13.11 15.84 -9.35
N ILE A 312 -12.02 15.26 -8.90
CA ILE A 312 -11.24 15.72 -7.74
C ILE A 312 -9.98 16.41 -8.24
N THR A 313 -9.74 17.65 -7.80
CA THR A 313 -8.51 18.37 -8.14
C THR A 313 -7.48 18.18 -7.04
N MET A 314 -6.31 17.65 -7.39
CA MET A 314 -5.17 17.59 -6.48
C MET A 314 -4.62 19.01 -6.24
N PRO A 315 -4.41 19.44 -4.99
CA PRO A 315 -3.90 20.78 -4.64
C PRO A 315 -2.55 21.16 -5.25
#